data_AF-A0A1Q7KMK0-F1
#
_entry.id   AF-A0A1Q7KMK0-F1
#
_cell.length_a   1.000
_cell.length_b   1.000
_cell.length_c   1.000
_cell.angle_alpha   90.00
_cell.angle_beta   90.00
_cell.angle_gamma   90.00
#
_symmetry.space_group_name_H-M   'P 1'
#
loop_
_entity.id
_entity.type
_entity.pdbx_description
1 polymer ?
#
loop_
_entity_poly.entity_id
_entity_poly.type
_entity_poly.pdbx_seq_one_letter_code
_entity_poly.pdbx_strand_id
1 'polypeptide(L)'
;MSFTIDDTTVVSSRTDTVSGSVHVVDPAGIDSVWVTVGSEQQVHDGGFSRGFTATYRFITPSGQQAGTHIPMVFRARDVAAFETQKDTYVVVVP
;
A
#
# COMPACT_ATOMS: atom_id res chain seq x y z
N MET A 1 3.64 -8.63 -8.91
CA MET A 1 3.65 -7.53 -7.91
C MET A 1 4.28 -7.99 -6.60
N SER A 2 5.18 -7.17 -6.07
CA SER A 2 5.80 -7.30 -4.74
C SER A 2 5.68 -5.98 -3.98
N PHE A 3 5.72 -6.02 -2.65
CA PHE A 3 5.69 -4.83 -1.82
C PHE A 3 6.55 -5.04 -0.57
N THR A 4 6.98 -3.94 0.04
CA THR A 4 7.63 -3.89 1.36
C THR A 4 6.76 -3.08 2.29
N ILE A 5 6.77 -3.41 3.57
CA ILE A 5 6.23 -2.57 4.64
C ILE A 5 7.40 -2.33 5.58
N ASP A 6 7.73 -1.07 5.84
CA ASP A 6 8.92 -0.72 6.63
C ASP A 6 8.78 -1.18 8.08
N ASP A 7 7.58 -1.04 8.65
CA ASP A 7 7.19 -1.59 9.94
C ASP A 7 5.77 -2.19 9.84
N THR A 8 5.62 -3.43 10.32
CA THR A 8 4.32 -4.11 10.38
C THR A 8 3.48 -3.70 11.58
N THR A 9 3.97 -2.76 12.39
CA THR A 9 3.31 -2.24 13.58
C THR A 9 3.17 -0.72 13.56
N VAL A 10 2.15 -0.20 14.25
CA VAL A 10 1.95 1.24 14.48
C VAL A 10 1.65 1.49 15.94
N VAL A 11 2.23 2.55 16.52
CA VAL A 11 2.10 2.84 17.95
C VAL A 11 0.81 3.61 18.25
N SER A 12 0.01 3.11 19.19
CA SER A 12 -1.30 3.69 19.54
C SER A 12 -1.22 5.06 20.22
N SER A 13 -0.16 5.29 21.00
CA SER A 13 -0.01 6.45 21.89
C SER A 13 0.45 7.73 21.18
N ARG A 14 0.76 7.67 19.87
CA ARG A 14 1.25 8.82 19.09
C ARG A 14 0.76 8.75 17.65
N THR A 15 0.86 9.86 16.94
CA THR A 15 0.77 9.84 15.48
C THR A 15 1.94 9.03 14.94
N ASP A 16 1.64 8.03 14.12
CA ASP A 16 2.61 7.15 13.49
C ASP A 16 2.44 7.13 11.97
N THR A 17 3.23 6.32 11.27
CA THR A 17 3.14 6.19 9.82
C THR A 17 3.27 4.76 9.35
N VAL A 18 2.48 4.42 8.33
CA VAL A 18 2.67 3.19 7.54
C VAL A 18 3.33 3.58 6.23
N SER A 19 4.53 3.06 5.99
CA SER A 19 5.29 3.32 4.77
C SER A 19 5.90 2.06 4.18
N GLY A 20 6.35 2.18 2.94
CA GLY A 20 7.03 1.12 2.23
C GLY A 20 7.10 1.42 0.74
N SER A 21 7.23 0.36 -0.04
CA SER A 21 7.31 0.45 -1.50
C SER A 21 6.49 -0.64 -2.17
N VAL A 22 6.01 -0.35 -3.38
CA VAL A 22 5.36 -1.32 -4.26
C VAL A 22 6.14 -1.39 -5.56
N HIS A 23 6.34 -2.61 -6.06
CA HIS A 23 6.96 -2.89 -7.33
C HIS A 23 6.08 -3.81 -8.18
N VAL A 24 5.83 -3.39 -9.42
CA VAL A 24 4.97 -4.10 -10.36
C VAL A 24 5.69 -4.23 -11.69
N VAL A 25 5.57 -5.41 -12.30
CA VAL A 25 6.10 -5.71 -13.63
C VAL A 25 5.00 -6.37 -14.43
N ASP A 26 4.76 -5.86 -15.64
CA ASP A 26 3.84 -6.46 -16.59
C ASP A 26 4.37 -6.27 -18.03
N PRO A 27 4.39 -7.31 -18.89
CA PRO A 27 4.87 -7.19 -20.27
C PRO A 27 4.05 -6.25 -21.17
N ALA A 28 2.74 -6.13 -20.92
CA ALA A 28 1.84 -5.24 -21.64
C ALA A 28 2.01 -3.79 -21.17
N GLY A 29 2.43 -3.60 -19.93
CA GLY A 29 2.67 -2.29 -19.32
C GLY A 29 1.68 -1.99 -18.21
N ILE A 30 2.10 -1.16 -17.26
CA ILE A 30 1.30 -0.79 -16.09
C ILE A 30 0.51 0.49 -16.39
N ASP A 31 -0.80 0.42 -16.22
CA ASP A 31 -1.69 1.58 -16.33
C ASP A 31 -1.78 2.32 -15.00
N SER A 32 -2.07 1.63 -13.90
CA SER A 32 -2.27 2.27 -12.60
C SER A 32 -1.94 1.35 -11.43
N VAL A 33 -1.51 1.95 -10.32
CA VAL A 33 -1.21 1.27 -9.05
C VAL A 33 -1.90 1.99 -7.91
N TRP A 34 -2.58 1.25 -7.05
CA TRP A 34 -3.25 1.76 -5.86
C TRP A 34 -2.66 1.10 -4.61
N VAL A 35 -2.44 1.91 -3.58
CA VAL A 35 -2.16 1.44 -2.21
C VAL A 35 -3.23 2.01 -1.30
N THR A 36 -3.95 1.16 -0.60
CA THR A 36 -4.95 1.55 0.40
C THR A 36 -4.46 1.12 1.78
N VAL A 37 -4.55 1.99 2.78
CA VAL A 37 -4.29 1.70 4.21
C VAL A 37 -5.48 2.18 5.02
N GLY A 38 -6.21 1.26 5.65
CA GLY A 38 -7.48 1.57 6.30
C GLY A 38 -8.48 2.15 5.30
N SER A 39 -8.88 3.40 5.49
CA SER A 39 -9.77 4.15 4.60
C SER A 39 -9.04 5.09 3.63
N GLU A 40 -7.72 5.26 3.76
CA GLU A 40 -6.94 6.17 2.92
C GLU A 40 -6.36 5.45 1.72
N GLN A 41 -6.22 6.16 0.59
CA GLN A 41 -5.67 5.60 -0.65
C GLN A 41 -4.70 6.57 -1.33
N GLN A 42 -3.59 6.04 -1.82
CA GLN A 42 -2.71 6.67 -2.81
C GLN A 42 -2.84 5.94 -4.15
N VAL A 43 -2.78 6.72 -5.23
CA VAL A 43 -2.88 6.24 -6.61
C VAL A 43 -1.69 6.77 -7.39
N HIS A 44 -1.09 5.90 -8.20
CA HIS A 44 -0.01 6.26 -9.10
C HIS A 44 -0.37 5.84 -10.53
N ASP A 45 -0.07 6.73 -11.48
CA ASP A 45 -0.04 6.41 -12.90
C ASP A 45 1.20 5.56 -13.19
N GLY A 46 0.99 4.40 -13.83
CA GLY A 46 2.06 3.48 -14.21
C GLY A 46 2.85 3.90 -15.45
N GLY A 47 2.37 4.93 -16.17
CA GLY A 47 3.00 5.50 -17.36
C GLY A 47 3.13 4.52 -18.53
N PHE A 48 2.35 3.43 -18.52
CA PHE A 48 2.44 2.30 -19.46
C PHE A 48 3.82 1.65 -19.50
N SER A 49 4.61 1.86 -18.45
CA SER A 49 5.94 1.26 -18.30
C SER A 49 5.80 -0.22 -17.97
N ARG A 50 6.73 -1.05 -18.45
CA ARG A 50 6.74 -2.49 -18.14
C ARG A 50 7.11 -2.79 -16.68
N GLY A 51 7.70 -1.82 -16.00
CA GLY A 51 8.14 -1.94 -14.62
C GLY A 51 7.92 -0.61 -13.91
N PHE A 52 7.22 -0.64 -12.79
CA PHE A 52 6.87 0.52 -12.00
C PHE A 52 7.27 0.30 -10.54
N THR A 53 7.80 1.35 -9.91
CA THR A 53 8.11 1.37 -8.48
C THR A 53 7.66 2.70 -7.88
N ALA A 54 6.94 2.65 -6.77
CA ALA A 54 6.62 3.82 -5.97
C ALA A 54 6.77 3.54 -4.49
N THR A 55 7.12 4.59 -3.74
CA THR A 55 7.01 4.60 -2.28
C THR A 55 5.63 5.12 -1.88
N TYR A 56 5.14 4.67 -0.74
CA TYR A 56 3.91 5.16 -0.14
C TYR A 56 4.14 5.52 1.31
N ARG A 57 3.33 6.46 1.82
CA ARG A 57 3.37 6.90 3.22
C ARG A 57 2.01 7.41 3.65
N PHE A 58 1.42 6.75 4.64
CA PHE A 58 0.14 7.10 5.24
C PHE A 58 0.35 7.51 6.70
N ILE A 59 -0.32 8.57 7.13
CA ILE A 59 -0.28 9.02 8.52
C ILE A 59 -1.36 8.25 9.28
N THR A 60 -0.99 7.58 10.36
CA THR A 60 -1.92 6.92 11.26
C THR A 60 -2.09 7.80 12.51
N PRO A 61 -3.27 8.38 12.76
CA PRO A 61 -3.51 9.20 13.95
C PRO A 61 -3.32 8.41 15.26
N SER A 62 -2.97 9.10 16.33
CA SER A 62 -2.96 8.52 17.68
C SER A 62 -4.36 8.09 18.14
N GLY A 63 -4.42 7.20 19.13
CA GLY A 63 -5.68 6.78 19.77
C GLY A 63 -6.34 5.57 19.11
N GLN A 64 -5.66 4.93 18.16
CA GLN A 64 -6.09 3.64 17.63
C GLN A 64 -6.08 2.58 18.73
N GLN A 65 -7.05 1.68 18.72
CA GLN A 65 -7.12 0.60 19.69
C GLN A 65 -5.99 -0.42 19.46
N ALA A 66 -5.17 -0.69 20.48
CA ALA A 66 -4.14 -1.73 20.40
C ALA A 66 -4.75 -3.11 20.07
N GLY A 67 -4.05 -3.87 19.24
CA GLY A 67 -4.52 -5.14 18.66
C GLY A 67 -5.37 -4.98 17.39
N THR A 68 -5.74 -3.75 17.00
CA THR A 68 -6.45 -3.52 15.74
C THR A 68 -5.55 -3.88 14.56
N HIS A 69 -6.11 -4.60 13.58
CA HIS A 69 -5.48 -4.81 12.28
C HIS A 69 -5.94 -3.70 11.33
N ILE A 70 -5.02 -2.84 10.90
CA ILE A 70 -5.30 -1.84 9.88
C ILE A 70 -5.12 -2.52 8.52
N PRO A 71 -6.19 -2.74 7.74
CA PRO A 71 -6.10 -3.46 6.49
C PRO A 71 -5.30 -2.67 5.46
N MET A 72 -4.54 -3.38 4.64
CA MET A 72 -3.81 -2.83 3.51
C MET A 72 -4.18 -3.59 2.23
N VAL A 73 -4.40 -2.85 1.15
CA VAL A 73 -4.73 -3.40 -0.16
C VAL A 73 -3.82 -2.79 -1.21
N PHE A 74 -3.07 -3.64 -1.91
CA PHE A 74 -2.23 -3.26 -3.05
C PHE A 74 -2.92 -3.73 -4.32
N ARG A 75 -3.18 -2.82 -5.25
CA ARG A 75 -3.77 -3.16 -6.56
C ARG A 75 -2.91 -2.60 -7.66
N ALA A 76 -2.84 -3.33 -8.76
CA ALA A 76 -2.27 -2.83 -10.00
C ALA A 76 -3.13 -3.27 -11.18
N ARG A 77 -3.26 -2.39 -12.16
CA ARG A 77 -3.96 -2.63 -13.42
C ARG A 77 -2.99 -2.46 -14.58
N ASP A 78 -3.01 -3.38 -15.52
CA ASP A 78 -2.24 -3.28 -16.76
C ASP A 78 -3.00 -2.48 -17.84
N VAL A 79 -2.34 -2.22 -18.96
CA VAL A 79 -2.95 -1.50 -20.11
C VAL A 79 -4.10 -2.27 -20.78
N ALA A 80 -4.20 -3.57 -20.55
CA ALA A 80 -5.28 -4.43 -21.04
C ALA A 80 -6.44 -4.51 -20.03
N ALA A 81 -6.39 -3.71 -18.96
CA ALA A 81 -7.35 -3.63 -17.87
C ALA A 81 -7.45 -4.89 -16.99
N PHE A 82 -6.44 -5.77 -17.00
CA PHE A 82 -6.35 -6.85 -16.00
C PHE A 82 -5.86 -6.29 -14.67
N GLU A 83 -6.53 -6.67 -13.59
CA GLU A 83 -6.19 -6.23 -12.23
C GLU A 83 -5.60 -7.38 -11.41
N THR A 84 -4.53 -7.07 -10.67
CA THR A 84 -4.01 -7.93 -9.60
C THR A 84 -4.18 -7.22 -8.27
N GLN A 85 -4.52 -7.99 -7.23
CA GLN A 85 -4.64 -7.49 -5.86
C GLN A 85 -3.82 -8.33 -4.89
N LYS A 86 -3.27 -7.69 -3.85
CA LYS A 86 -2.70 -8.35 -2.67
C LYS A 86 -3.13 -7.62 -1.41
N ASP A 87 -3.58 -8.40 -0.43
CA ASP A 87 -4.09 -7.88 0.83
C ASP A 87 -3.18 -8.28 1.99
N THR A 88 -3.05 -7.40 2.97
CA THR A 88 -2.31 -7.63 4.21
C THR A 88 -2.82 -6.65 5.28
N TYR A 89 -2.11 -6.52 6.39
CA TYR A 89 -2.42 -5.55 7.44
C TYR A 89 -1.15 -5.16 8.21
N VAL A 90 -1.24 -4.05 8.93
CA VAL A 90 -0.35 -3.73 10.06
C VAL A 90 -1.12 -3.83 11.37
N VAL A 91 -0.41 -4.04 12.47
CA VAL A 91 -1.01 -4.22 13.80
C VAL A 91 -0.75 -3.01 14.68
N VAL A 92 -1.80 -2.49 15.31
CA VAL A 92 -1.66 -1.43 16.31
C VAL A 92 -1.08 -2.02 17.60
N VAL A 93 0.01 -1.45 18.09
CA VAL A 93 0.66 -1.82 19.37
C VAL A 93 0.56 -0.66 20.37
N PRO A 94 0.72 -0.91 21.69
CA PRO A 94 0.70 0.14 22.70
C PRO A 94 1.66 1.31 22.41
#